data_AF-A0A4U5NJM4-F1
#
_entry.id   AF-A0A4U5NJM4-F1
#
_cell.length_a   1.000
_cell.length_b   1.000
_cell.length_c   1.000
_cell.angle_alpha   90.00
_cell.angle_beta   90.00
_cell.angle_gamma   90.00
#
_symmetry.space_group_name_H-M   'P 1'
#
loop_
_entity.id
_entity.type
_entity.pdbx_description
1 polymer ?
#
loop_
_entity_poly.entity_id
_entity_poly.type
_entity_poly.pdbx_seq_one_letter_code
_entity_poly.pdbx_strand_id
1 'polypeptide(L)'
;MDRFITRKKRENPNAAALGSQAPYSEVPKENIDVEDTTNLLDNVDRVKFFFGMAKELEAVEPEIQQVYFPEDATLDDCLLIELDKDLADRFETNGTLVIRGNPDDETYICTENRTYRLKEAEISNSWILTENLQLATRENDGDVRLKLRPITSVHHTYLEATEVQHVSLYRLRELLREDEIAWGEPIESTSKRHNLDFFLDYIQMSEQQLLEALDQQPVLEVEGIYRWLSLRYRDQLVDKITTLCDDSEAPDVSVEAVTFEALRSHLDASICDQAIRWFLKDQCKSLPDFEGHYALEERQICRSKASQILRMTTQLQLAHFEIAMSRAMPISLNLKYEYLRGLALVTETLAAGKTIRYLPVEDLPEKMSDRFALLFNIQSPWKYSHIEPYLDDVASSSKAKGQILLKFCRRAAEGGEDTYYPVER
;
A
#
# COMPACT_ATOMS: atom_id res chain seq x y z
N MET A 1 5.18 -17.16 -32.45
CA MET A 1 4.58 -16.61 -33.68
C MET A 1 4.03 -17.69 -34.64
N ASP A 2 4.25 -18.99 -34.42
CA ASP A 2 3.67 -20.07 -35.26
C ASP A 2 2.29 -20.59 -34.82
N ARG A 3 1.47 -19.78 -34.14
CA ARG A 3 0.09 -20.16 -33.77
C ARG A 3 -1.01 -19.33 -34.43
N PHE A 4 -0.65 -18.43 -35.34
CA PHE A 4 -1.58 -17.42 -35.87
C PHE A 4 -1.97 -17.62 -37.34
N ILE A 5 -1.60 -18.75 -37.95
CA ILE A 5 -1.98 -19.07 -39.33
C ILE A 5 -2.49 -20.52 -39.38
N THR A 6 -3.82 -20.68 -39.45
CA THR A 6 -4.44 -21.96 -39.80
C THR A 6 -4.45 -22.09 -41.32
N ARG A 7 -3.43 -22.74 -41.89
CA ARG A 7 -3.39 -23.07 -43.33
C ARG A 7 -4.29 -24.27 -43.62
N LYS A 8 -5.19 -24.14 -44.60
CA LYS A 8 -5.99 -25.26 -45.15
C LYS A 8 -5.05 -26.30 -45.77
N LYS A 9 -5.17 -27.56 -45.34
CA LYS A 9 -4.35 -28.68 -45.84
C LYS A 9 -4.88 -29.09 -47.22
N ARG A 10 -4.10 -28.90 -48.30
CA ARG A 10 -4.45 -29.39 -49.65
C ARG A 10 -4.35 -30.91 -49.70
N GLU A 11 -5.49 -31.60 -49.83
CA GLU A 11 -5.55 -32.98 -50.33
C GLU A 11 -5.66 -32.94 -51.86
N ASN A 12 -4.84 -33.75 -52.53
CA ASN A 12 -4.63 -33.68 -53.97
C ASN A 12 -5.09 -35.00 -54.62
N PRO A 13 -6.25 -35.06 -55.29
CA PRO A 13 -6.60 -36.19 -56.13
C PRO A 13 -6.42 -35.83 -57.62
N ASN A 14 -5.64 -36.68 -58.29
CA ASN A 14 -5.54 -36.85 -59.75
C ASN A 14 -4.76 -35.82 -60.58
N ALA A 15 -3.50 -36.17 -60.82
CA ALA A 15 -2.78 -35.84 -62.04
C ALA A 15 -3.24 -36.77 -63.18
N ALA A 16 -3.82 -36.20 -64.24
CA ALA A 16 -3.90 -36.83 -65.56
C ALA A 16 -3.96 -35.75 -66.66
N ALA A 17 -3.27 -36.03 -67.76
CA ALA A 17 -2.87 -35.12 -68.83
C ALA A 17 -3.97 -34.74 -69.83
N LEU A 18 -3.85 -33.57 -70.48
CA LEU A 18 -3.62 -33.37 -71.94
C LEU A 18 -3.81 -31.89 -72.31
N GLY A 19 -3.01 -31.37 -73.25
CA GLY A 19 -2.89 -29.94 -73.55
C GLY A 19 -3.71 -29.39 -74.73
N SER A 20 -3.56 -28.09 -74.98
CA SER A 20 -3.61 -27.42 -76.30
C SER A 20 -3.40 -25.90 -76.12
N GLN A 21 -2.94 -25.23 -77.18
CA GLN A 21 -2.37 -23.87 -77.21
C GLN A 21 -3.40 -22.72 -77.35
N ALA A 22 -2.94 -21.53 -76.91
CA ALA A 22 -3.18 -20.16 -77.41
C ALA A 22 -4.29 -19.31 -76.74
N PRO A 23 -4.24 -17.95 -76.82
CA PRO A 23 -3.12 -17.02 -77.05
C PRO A 23 -2.94 -15.99 -75.91
N TYR A 24 -1.79 -15.31 -75.92
CA TYR A 24 -1.46 -14.19 -75.04
C TYR A 24 -2.43 -13.01 -75.20
N SER A 25 -3.00 -12.53 -74.09
CA SER A 25 -3.44 -11.13 -73.95
C SER A 25 -2.50 -10.46 -72.94
N GLU A 26 -1.65 -9.56 -73.43
CA GLU A 26 -0.81 -8.70 -72.60
C GLU A 26 -1.71 -7.75 -71.80
N VAL A 27 -1.85 -8.04 -70.50
CA VAL A 27 -2.29 -7.04 -69.52
C VAL A 27 -1.07 -6.19 -69.18
N PRO A 28 -1.17 -4.85 -69.17
CA PRO A 28 -0.05 -3.99 -68.83
C PRO A 28 0.48 -4.38 -67.44
N LYS A 29 1.75 -4.78 -67.39
CA LYS A 29 2.47 -4.94 -66.12
C LYS A 29 2.80 -3.54 -65.61
N GLU A 30 1.90 -2.96 -64.84
CA GLU A 30 2.36 -1.99 -63.84
C GLU A 30 3.30 -2.74 -62.90
N ASN A 31 4.60 -2.44 -63.00
CA ASN A 31 5.60 -2.88 -62.03
C ASN A 31 5.32 -2.14 -60.73
N ILE A 32 4.36 -2.64 -59.96
CA ILE A 32 4.20 -2.26 -58.57
C ILE A 32 5.28 -3.03 -57.82
N ASP A 33 6.24 -2.28 -57.27
CA ASP A 33 7.28 -2.84 -56.43
C ASP A 33 6.62 -3.54 -55.24
N VAL A 34 7.06 -4.76 -54.89
CA VAL A 34 6.44 -5.54 -53.81
C VAL A 34 6.62 -4.83 -52.46
N GLU A 35 7.57 -3.91 -52.38
CA GLU A 35 7.83 -3.05 -51.22
C GLU A 35 6.93 -1.79 -51.17
N ASP A 36 6.28 -1.40 -52.27
CA ASP A 36 5.43 -0.20 -52.32
C ASP A 36 3.99 -0.51 -51.86
N THR A 37 3.83 -0.57 -50.54
CA THR A 37 2.54 -0.80 -49.87
C THR A 37 1.74 0.47 -49.61
N THR A 38 2.28 1.65 -49.96
CA THR A 38 1.69 2.99 -49.66
C THR A 38 0.28 3.18 -50.21
N ASN A 39 -0.12 2.32 -51.14
CA ASN A 39 -1.27 2.45 -52.01
C ASN A 39 -2.30 1.32 -51.84
N LEU A 40 -2.11 0.46 -50.83
CA LEU A 40 -2.95 -0.71 -50.54
C LEU A 40 -4.15 -0.41 -49.62
N LEU A 41 -4.08 0.66 -48.83
CA LEU A 41 -5.13 0.99 -47.86
C LEU A 41 -6.46 1.24 -48.58
N ASP A 42 -7.52 0.56 -48.12
CA ASP A 42 -8.89 0.69 -48.64
C ASP A 42 -9.05 0.41 -50.15
N ASN A 43 -8.13 -0.35 -50.76
CA ASN A 43 -8.17 -0.68 -52.18
C ASN A 43 -8.18 -2.19 -52.43
N VAL A 44 -9.39 -2.75 -52.61
CA VAL A 44 -9.61 -4.20 -52.76
C VAL A 44 -8.84 -4.78 -53.95
N ASP A 45 -8.83 -4.09 -55.09
CA ASP A 45 -8.21 -4.60 -56.32
C ASP A 45 -6.69 -4.67 -56.20
N ARG A 46 -6.07 -3.65 -55.59
CA ARG A 46 -4.63 -3.65 -55.31
C ARG A 46 -4.25 -4.69 -54.26
N VAL A 47 -5.07 -4.89 -53.24
CA VAL A 47 -4.86 -5.96 -52.25
C VAL A 47 -4.96 -7.34 -52.90
N LYS A 48 -5.96 -7.57 -53.76
CA LYS A 48 -6.07 -8.81 -54.54
C LYS A 48 -4.84 -9.03 -55.43
N PHE A 49 -4.37 -7.99 -56.10
CA PHE A 49 -3.17 -8.04 -56.93
C PHE A 49 -1.92 -8.40 -56.09
N PHE A 50 -1.74 -7.76 -54.93
CA PHE A 50 -0.64 -8.02 -54.01
C PHE A 50 -0.60 -9.49 -53.54
N PHE A 51 -1.73 -10.02 -53.06
CA PHE A 51 -1.82 -11.44 -52.68
C PHE A 51 -1.70 -12.39 -53.89
N GLY A 52 -2.11 -11.96 -55.08
CA GLY A 52 -1.92 -12.68 -56.33
C GLY A 52 -0.44 -12.81 -56.72
N MET A 53 0.36 -11.75 -56.55
CA MET A 53 1.81 -11.79 -56.75
C MET A 53 2.49 -12.75 -55.78
N ALA A 54 2.04 -12.80 -54.53
CA ALA A 54 2.51 -13.74 -53.52
C ALA A 54 2.00 -15.18 -53.73
N LYS A 55 1.09 -15.42 -54.69
CA LYS A 55 0.38 -16.70 -54.92
C LYS A 55 -0.40 -17.19 -53.70
N GLU A 56 -0.86 -16.26 -52.86
CA GLU A 56 -1.60 -16.58 -51.64
C GLU A 56 -3.09 -16.21 -51.74
N LEU A 57 -3.55 -15.55 -52.81
CA LEU A 57 -4.92 -15.06 -52.94
C LEU A 57 -6.00 -16.14 -52.72
N GLU A 58 -5.79 -17.38 -53.21
CA GLU A 58 -6.72 -18.50 -53.00
C GLU A 58 -6.76 -19.01 -51.55
N ALA A 59 -5.78 -18.65 -50.73
CA ALA A 59 -5.65 -19.04 -49.33
C ALA A 59 -6.10 -17.92 -48.36
N VAL A 60 -6.48 -16.76 -48.87
CA VAL A 60 -6.97 -15.63 -48.07
C VAL A 60 -8.46 -15.76 -47.84
N GLU A 61 -8.89 -15.61 -46.58
CA GLU A 61 -10.31 -15.55 -46.24
C GLU A 61 -10.99 -14.35 -46.93
N PRO A 62 -12.28 -14.43 -47.28
CA PRO A 62 -12.99 -13.33 -47.95
C PRO A 62 -13.02 -12.02 -47.19
N GLU A 63 -12.72 -11.99 -45.90
CA GLU A 63 -12.62 -10.75 -45.12
C GLU A 63 -11.18 -10.49 -44.72
N ILE A 64 -10.58 -9.46 -45.31
CA ILE A 64 -9.22 -9.00 -45.00
C ILE A 64 -9.33 -7.79 -44.09
N GLN A 65 -8.73 -7.88 -42.89
CA GLN A 65 -8.67 -6.76 -41.95
C GLN A 65 -7.35 -6.00 -42.13
N GLN A 66 -7.43 -4.72 -42.52
CA GLN A 66 -6.27 -3.85 -42.68
C GLN A 66 -6.08 -3.00 -41.43
N VAL A 67 -5.00 -3.24 -40.71
CA VAL A 67 -4.61 -2.43 -39.54
C VAL A 67 -3.79 -1.23 -40.01
N TYR A 68 -4.16 -0.01 -39.63
CA TYR A 68 -3.53 1.22 -40.14
C TYR A 68 -3.43 2.31 -39.07
N PHE A 69 -2.45 3.21 -39.24
CA PHE A 69 -2.30 4.41 -38.40
C PHE A 69 -3.20 5.53 -38.93
N PRO A 70 -4.14 6.06 -38.13
CA PRO A 70 -4.93 7.22 -38.53
C PRO A 70 -4.05 8.48 -38.56
N GLU A 71 -4.22 9.34 -39.58
CA GLU A 71 -3.38 10.54 -39.76
C GLU A 71 -3.55 11.59 -38.65
N ASP A 72 -4.73 11.63 -38.00
CA ASP A 72 -5.10 12.61 -36.97
C ASP A 72 -5.19 12.02 -35.55
N ALA A 73 -4.75 10.77 -35.32
CA ALA A 73 -4.92 10.12 -34.02
C ALA A 73 -3.79 10.44 -33.03
N THR A 74 -4.18 10.80 -31.81
CA THR A 74 -3.33 10.80 -30.62
C THR A 74 -3.22 9.36 -30.09
N LEU A 75 -2.13 8.68 -30.46
CA LEU A 75 -1.92 7.26 -30.14
C LEU A 75 -1.59 6.97 -28.66
N ASP A 76 -1.63 7.97 -27.78
CA ASP A 76 -1.18 7.92 -26.38
C ASP A 76 -2.31 8.17 -25.36
N ASP A 77 -3.58 8.16 -25.77
CA ASP A 77 -4.71 8.49 -24.89
C ASP A 77 -5.13 7.34 -23.95
N CYS A 78 -4.44 6.19 -24.01
CA CYS A 78 -4.74 5.00 -23.22
C CYS A 78 -3.51 4.56 -22.43
N LEU A 79 -3.74 3.97 -21.25
CA LEU A 79 -2.70 3.30 -20.47
C LEU A 79 -3.09 1.84 -20.27
N LEU A 80 -2.09 0.96 -20.31
CA LEU A 80 -2.29 -0.46 -20.00
C LEU A 80 -1.94 -0.71 -18.54
N ILE A 81 -2.85 -1.35 -17.81
CA ILE A 81 -2.65 -1.73 -16.42
C ILE A 81 -2.85 -3.25 -16.32
N GLU A 82 -1.86 -3.94 -15.78
CA GLU A 82 -1.99 -5.35 -15.41
C GLU A 82 -2.79 -5.45 -14.11
N LEU A 83 -3.90 -6.19 -14.18
CA LEU A 83 -4.73 -6.53 -13.05
C LEU A 83 -4.64 -8.03 -12.82
N ASP A 84 -4.47 -8.44 -11.56
CA ASP A 84 -4.64 -9.83 -11.21
C ASP A 84 -6.11 -10.27 -11.38
N LYS A 85 -6.35 -11.57 -11.27
CA LYS A 85 -7.70 -12.12 -11.44
C LYS A 85 -8.71 -11.55 -10.44
N ASP A 86 -8.32 -11.32 -9.19
CA ASP A 86 -9.24 -10.80 -8.17
C ASP A 86 -9.66 -9.35 -8.49
N LEU A 87 -8.70 -8.52 -8.88
CA LEU A 87 -8.94 -7.14 -9.31
C LEU A 87 -9.78 -7.07 -10.58
N ALA A 88 -9.51 -7.93 -11.56
CA ALA A 88 -10.28 -8.01 -12.80
C ALA A 88 -11.74 -8.41 -12.51
N ASP A 89 -11.96 -9.49 -11.74
CA ASP A 89 -13.30 -9.98 -11.37
C ASP A 89 -14.09 -8.88 -10.61
N ARG A 90 -13.43 -8.12 -9.73
CA ARG A 90 -14.02 -6.97 -9.03
C ARG A 90 -14.42 -5.86 -9.99
N PHE A 91 -13.58 -5.52 -10.95
CA PHE A 91 -13.87 -4.47 -11.93
C PHE A 91 -15.06 -4.85 -12.81
N GLU A 92 -15.12 -6.11 -13.27
CA GLU A 92 -16.25 -6.63 -14.06
C GLU A 92 -17.58 -6.64 -13.28
N THR A 93 -17.53 -6.68 -11.95
CA THR A 93 -18.71 -6.63 -11.07
C THR A 93 -19.10 -5.23 -10.60
N ASN A 94 -18.65 -4.18 -11.29
CA ASN A 94 -18.83 -2.75 -10.97
C ASN A 94 -18.10 -2.28 -9.69
N GLY A 95 -16.99 -2.92 -9.33
CA GLY A 95 -16.08 -2.41 -8.31
C GLY A 95 -15.47 -1.07 -8.72
N THR A 96 -15.22 -0.20 -7.74
CA THR A 96 -14.59 1.11 -7.97
C THR A 96 -13.08 1.02 -7.72
N LEU A 97 -12.30 1.58 -8.64
CA LEU A 97 -10.86 1.78 -8.48
C LEU A 97 -10.57 3.27 -8.48
N VAL A 98 -9.84 3.74 -7.47
CA VAL A 98 -9.51 5.15 -7.28
C VAL A 98 -8.00 5.32 -7.25
N ILE A 99 -7.48 6.22 -8.06
CA ILE A 99 -6.07 6.64 -7.99
C ILE A 99 -5.94 7.69 -6.89
N ARG A 100 -5.00 7.50 -5.96
CA ARG A 100 -4.81 8.40 -4.80
C ARG A 100 -3.36 8.85 -4.66
N GLY A 101 -3.17 10.11 -4.26
CA GLY A 101 -1.87 10.73 -4.04
C GLY A 101 -1.75 12.12 -4.66
N ASN A 102 -0.70 12.84 -4.29
CA ASN A 102 -0.35 14.12 -4.88
C ASN A 102 0.38 13.93 -6.22
N PRO A 103 0.51 14.99 -7.05
CA PRO A 103 1.19 14.92 -8.34
C PRO A 103 2.65 14.42 -8.28
N ASP A 104 3.34 14.66 -7.17
CA ASP A 104 4.76 14.28 -6.99
C ASP A 104 4.93 12.92 -6.28
N ASP A 105 3.84 12.27 -5.86
CA ASP A 105 3.90 10.98 -5.17
C ASP A 105 4.03 9.82 -6.17
N GLU A 106 4.52 8.65 -5.70
CA GLU A 106 4.41 7.40 -6.49
C GLU A 106 2.93 7.10 -6.77
N THR A 107 2.55 6.48 -7.88
CA THR A 107 1.12 6.26 -8.18
C THR A 107 0.58 5.02 -7.48
N TYR A 108 -0.56 5.17 -6.80
CA TYR A 108 -1.28 4.06 -6.17
C TYR A 108 -2.72 4.00 -6.66
N ILE A 109 -3.22 2.78 -6.84
CA ILE A 109 -4.61 2.49 -7.11
C ILE A 109 -5.21 1.75 -5.90
N CYS A 110 -6.39 2.18 -5.49
CA CYS A 110 -7.07 1.65 -4.32
C CYS A 110 -8.42 1.06 -4.71
N THR A 111 -8.73 -0.10 -4.14
CA THR A 111 -10.11 -0.58 -4.02
C THR A 111 -10.74 0.07 -2.78
N GLU A 112 -11.94 -0.38 -2.40
CA GLU A 112 -12.59 -0.04 -1.13
C GLU A 112 -11.73 -0.39 0.10
N ASN A 113 -10.87 -1.41 0.01
CA ASN A 113 -10.19 -2.00 1.16
C ASN A 113 -8.72 -2.40 0.98
N ARG A 114 -8.17 -2.24 -0.22
CA ARG A 114 -6.79 -2.61 -0.53
C ARG A 114 -6.13 -1.54 -1.37
N THR A 115 -4.82 -1.47 -1.26
CA THR A 115 -3.98 -0.48 -1.94
C THR A 115 -2.89 -1.19 -2.72
N TYR A 116 -2.71 -0.76 -3.96
CA TYR A 116 -1.78 -1.34 -4.91
C TYR A 116 -0.90 -0.22 -5.45
N ARG A 117 0.42 -0.44 -5.40
CA ARG A 117 1.37 0.47 -6.04
C ARG A 117 1.44 0.14 -7.53
N LEU A 118 1.35 1.16 -8.37
CA LEU A 118 1.56 1.05 -9.80
C LEU A 118 3.04 1.27 -10.13
N LYS A 119 3.61 0.38 -10.93
CA LYS A 119 4.99 0.52 -11.40
C LYS A 119 5.05 0.27 -12.90
N GLU A 120 5.73 1.16 -13.61
CA GLU A 120 5.93 0.97 -15.05
C GLU A 120 6.92 -0.18 -15.32
N ALA A 121 6.55 -1.02 -16.28
CA ALA A 121 7.34 -2.12 -16.80
C ALA A 121 7.46 -2.00 -18.32
N GLU A 122 8.67 -2.24 -18.83
CA GLU A 122 8.96 -2.21 -20.28
C GLU A 122 8.67 -3.55 -20.93
N ILE A 123 8.14 -3.51 -22.16
CA ILE A 123 7.99 -4.68 -23.02
C ILE A 123 8.97 -4.60 -24.19
N SER A 124 9.63 -5.73 -24.50
CA SER A 124 10.62 -5.79 -25.58
C SER A 124 10.01 -5.72 -26.99
N ASN A 125 8.68 -5.85 -27.08
CA ASN A 125 7.91 -5.79 -28.33
C ASN A 125 6.86 -4.68 -28.25
N SER A 126 6.36 -4.22 -29.41
CA SER A 126 5.24 -3.29 -29.46
C SER A 126 3.92 -4.02 -29.30
N TRP A 127 3.04 -3.53 -28.43
CA TRP A 127 1.64 -3.95 -28.37
C TRP A 127 0.79 -2.92 -29.09
N ILE A 128 0.00 -3.38 -30.05
CA ILE A 128 -0.89 -2.54 -30.85
C ILE A 128 -2.31 -2.77 -30.35
N LEU A 129 -2.96 -1.71 -29.86
CA LEU A 129 -4.36 -1.75 -29.50
C LEU A 129 -5.19 -1.36 -30.73
N THR A 130 -6.14 -2.21 -31.08
CA THR A 130 -7.10 -1.95 -32.15
C THR A 130 -8.44 -2.59 -31.80
N GLU A 131 -9.52 -1.89 -32.11
CA GLU A 131 -10.86 -2.35 -31.75
C GLU A 131 -11.39 -3.40 -32.73
N ASN A 132 -12.18 -4.34 -32.20
CA ASN A 132 -12.98 -5.27 -32.99
C ASN A 132 -12.18 -6.15 -33.96
N LEU A 133 -10.88 -6.38 -33.70
CA LEU A 133 -10.06 -7.30 -34.50
C LEU A 133 -10.60 -8.72 -34.37
N GLN A 134 -11.00 -9.30 -35.50
CA GLN A 134 -11.55 -10.64 -35.51
C GLN A 134 -10.43 -11.66 -35.74
N LEU A 135 -10.32 -12.65 -34.85
CA LEU A 135 -9.50 -13.83 -35.11
C LEU A 135 -10.23 -14.71 -36.13
N ALA A 136 -9.48 -15.26 -37.09
CA ALA A 136 -10.02 -16.14 -38.12
C ALA A 136 -10.69 -17.36 -37.46
N THR A 137 -12.01 -17.36 -37.41
CA THR A 137 -12.82 -18.35 -36.69
C THR A 137 -13.95 -18.94 -37.55
N ARG A 138 -14.13 -18.44 -38.77
CA ARG A 138 -15.16 -18.91 -39.71
C ARG A 138 -14.57 -19.04 -41.11
N GLU A 139 -14.88 -20.15 -41.77
CA GLU A 139 -14.79 -20.24 -43.22
C GLU A 139 -15.93 -19.38 -43.77
N ASN A 140 -15.61 -18.16 -44.20
CA ASN A 140 -16.57 -17.37 -44.95
C ASN A 140 -16.43 -17.74 -46.43
N ASP A 141 -17.55 -17.85 -47.15
CA ASP A 141 -17.57 -18.02 -48.59
C ASP A 141 -18.02 -16.70 -49.24
N GLY A 142 -17.36 -16.27 -50.31
CA GLY A 142 -17.67 -15.02 -51.01
C GLY A 142 -16.46 -14.22 -51.51
N ASP A 143 -16.75 -13.07 -52.11
CA ASP A 143 -15.72 -12.15 -52.62
C ASP A 143 -14.90 -11.50 -51.50
N VAL A 144 -13.62 -11.26 -51.78
CA VAL A 144 -12.70 -10.54 -50.90
C VAL A 144 -13.21 -9.12 -50.61
N ARG A 145 -13.30 -8.77 -49.33
CA ARG A 145 -13.72 -7.48 -48.77
C ARG A 145 -12.67 -6.98 -47.79
N LEU A 146 -12.50 -5.66 -47.73
CA LEU A 146 -11.63 -5.02 -46.77
C LEU A 146 -12.43 -4.52 -45.57
N LYS A 147 -11.88 -4.72 -44.38
CA LYS A 147 -12.29 -4.03 -43.16
C LYS A 147 -11.11 -3.24 -42.60
N LEU A 148 -11.26 -1.94 -42.56
CA LEU A 148 -10.27 -1.06 -41.97
C LEU A 148 -10.35 -1.13 -40.44
N ARG A 149 -9.19 -1.27 -39.80
CA ARG A 149 -9.00 -1.35 -38.35
C ARG A 149 -8.01 -0.27 -37.94
N PRO A 150 -8.46 0.89 -37.46
CA PRO A 150 -7.54 1.92 -37.00
C PRO A 150 -6.76 1.40 -35.79
N ILE A 151 -5.48 1.76 -35.71
CA ILE A 151 -4.68 1.61 -34.50
C ILE A 151 -5.15 2.69 -33.53
N THR A 152 -5.58 2.25 -32.34
CA THR A 152 -5.99 3.14 -31.26
C THR A 152 -4.78 3.64 -30.49
N SER A 153 -3.84 2.74 -30.19
CA SER A 153 -2.61 3.09 -29.47
C SER A 153 -1.49 2.07 -29.72
N VAL A 154 -0.25 2.49 -29.46
CA VAL A 154 0.93 1.62 -29.49
C VAL A 154 1.64 1.73 -28.15
N HIS A 155 1.80 0.61 -27.47
CA HIS A 155 2.44 0.56 -26.15
C HIS A 155 3.78 -0.15 -26.20
N HIS A 156 4.73 0.43 -25.46
CA HIS A 156 6.04 -0.13 -25.16
C HIS A 156 6.25 -0.36 -23.66
N THR A 157 5.27 0.09 -22.86
CA THR A 157 5.24 -0.07 -21.41
C THR A 157 3.82 -0.40 -20.96
N TYR A 158 3.72 -0.95 -19.75
CA TYR A 158 2.46 -1.15 -19.04
C TYR A 158 2.69 -0.90 -17.55
N LEU A 159 1.61 -0.72 -16.80
CA LEU A 159 1.63 -0.51 -15.36
C LEU A 159 1.33 -1.83 -14.63
N GLU A 160 2.26 -2.29 -13.83
CA GLU A 160 2.09 -3.43 -12.91
C GLU A 160 1.46 -2.95 -11.61
N ALA A 161 0.33 -3.54 -11.21
CA ALA A 161 -0.27 -3.32 -9.90
C ALA A 161 0.26 -4.34 -8.89
N THR A 162 1.00 -3.88 -7.87
CA THR A 162 1.47 -4.74 -6.78
C THR A 162 0.81 -4.36 -5.46
N GLU A 163 0.14 -5.32 -4.81
CA GLU A 163 -0.51 -5.09 -3.51
C GLU A 163 0.51 -4.67 -2.43
N VAL A 164 0.15 -3.63 -1.69
CA VAL A 164 0.95 -3.04 -0.63
C VAL A 164 0.51 -3.65 0.70
N GLN A 165 1.36 -4.51 1.25
CA GLN A 165 1.05 -5.25 2.49
C GLN A 165 1.04 -4.36 3.74
N HIS A 166 1.78 -3.25 3.71
CA HIS A 166 1.80 -2.28 4.79
C HIS A 166 1.83 -0.87 4.20
N VAL A 167 0.77 -0.11 4.44
CA VAL A 167 0.66 1.27 3.98
C VAL A 167 1.21 2.19 5.07
N SER A 168 2.08 3.11 4.68
CA SER A 168 2.69 4.07 5.60
C SER A 168 1.64 4.93 6.29
N LEU A 169 1.81 5.13 7.60
CA LEU A 169 1.00 6.05 8.40
C LEU A 169 1.62 7.44 8.53
N TYR A 170 2.81 7.69 7.98
CA TYR A 170 3.51 8.95 8.19
C TYR A 170 2.76 10.15 7.65
N ARG A 171 2.26 10.07 6.41
CA ARG A 171 1.46 11.16 5.82
C ARG A 171 0.20 11.46 6.67
N LEU A 172 -0.47 10.40 7.13
CA LEU A 172 -1.61 10.52 8.05
C LEU A 172 -1.20 11.27 9.32
N ARG A 173 -0.06 10.90 9.90
CA ARG A 173 0.49 11.52 11.11
C ARG A 173 0.88 12.97 10.95
N GLU A 174 1.50 13.33 9.83
CA GLU A 174 1.82 14.72 9.52
C GLU A 174 0.55 15.56 9.42
N LEU A 175 -0.45 15.11 8.65
CA LEU A 175 -1.71 15.84 8.46
C LEU A 175 -2.48 16.00 9.76
N LEU A 176 -2.64 14.93 10.53
CA LEU A 176 -3.34 14.97 11.81
C LEU A 176 -2.59 15.86 12.83
N ARG A 177 -1.25 15.92 12.80
CA ARG A 177 -0.45 16.80 13.67
C ARG A 177 -0.71 18.28 13.41
N GLU A 178 -1.15 18.65 12.20
CA GLU A 178 -1.50 20.04 11.89
C GLU A 178 -2.76 20.55 12.63
N ASP A 179 -3.58 19.64 13.17
CA ASP A 179 -4.77 19.96 13.98
C ASP A 179 -4.79 19.12 15.26
N GLU A 180 -3.70 19.25 16.03
CA GLU A 180 -3.56 18.65 17.36
C GLU A 180 -4.40 19.40 18.39
N ILE A 181 -5.26 18.70 19.14
CA ILE A 181 -6.10 19.30 20.18
C ILE A 181 -5.32 19.44 21.49
N ALA A 182 -5.26 20.67 22.01
CA ALA A 182 -4.64 20.98 23.28
C ALA A 182 -5.59 20.76 24.47
N TRP A 183 -5.02 20.67 25.67
CA TRP A 183 -5.80 20.51 26.89
C TRP A 183 -6.75 21.70 27.12
N GLY A 184 -8.04 21.41 27.34
CA GLY A 184 -9.08 22.41 27.58
C GLY A 184 -9.57 23.14 26.33
N GLU A 185 -9.08 22.78 25.15
CA GLU A 185 -9.60 23.29 23.88
C GLU A 185 -10.94 22.61 23.53
N PRO A 186 -11.96 23.36 23.04
CA PRO A 186 -13.17 22.74 22.52
C PRO A 186 -12.86 21.89 21.29
N ILE A 187 -13.55 20.76 21.10
CA ILE A 187 -13.38 19.99 19.87
C ILE A 187 -13.84 20.81 18.65
N GLU A 188 -14.88 21.62 18.82
CA GLU A 188 -15.55 22.43 17.78
C GLU A 188 -14.79 23.70 17.36
N SER A 189 -13.73 24.09 18.07
CA SER A 189 -13.10 25.42 17.89
C SER A 189 -12.22 25.56 16.63
N THR A 190 -12.08 24.50 15.84
CA THR A 190 -11.09 24.46 14.75
C THR A 190 -11.65 24.99 13.42
N SER A 191 -10.81 25.77 12.72
CA SER A 191 -11.02 26.22 11.34
C SER A 191 -10.66 25.15 10.30
N LYS A 192 -9.90 24.12 10.68
CA LYS A 192 -9.47 23.02 9.80
C LYS A 192 -10.37 21.81 10.07
N ARG A 193 -11.08 21.36 9.03
CA ARG A 193 -11.98 20.21 9.14
C ARG A 193 -11.37 19.04 8.40
N HIS A 194 -10.46 18.32 9.06
CA HIS A 194 -9.95 17.07 8.52
C HIS A 194 -11.03 16.00 8.65
N ASN A 195 -11.80 15.81 7.58
CA ASN A 195 -12.75 14.71 7.45
C ASN A 195 -12.11 13.57 6.64
N LEU A 196 -12.87 12.50 6.43
CA LEU A 196 -12.38 11.33 5.68
C LEU A 196 -11.95 11.71 4.26
N ASP A 197 -12.79 12.46 3.53
CA ASP A 197 -12.50 12.92 2.16
C ASP A 197 -11.20 13.72 2.08
N PHE A 198 -10.97 14.63 3.02
CA PHE A 198 -9.74 15.40 3.10
C PHE A 198 -8.51 14.49 3.15
N PHE A 199 -8.48 13.51 4.06
CA PHE A 199 -7.33 12.59 4.14
C PHE A 199 -7.17 11.76 2.87
N LEU A 200 -8.29 11.31 2.31
CA LEU A 200 -8.37 10.50 1.11
C LEU A 200 -7.83 11.20 -0.16
N ASP A 201 -7.81 12.54 -0.17
CA ASP A 201 -7.20 13.35 -1.23
C ASP A 201 -5.66 13.40 -1.14
N TYR A 202 -5.10 13.25 0.06
CA TYR A 202 -3.65 13.41 0.30
C TYR A 202 -2.91 12.11 0.63
N ILE A 203 -3.63 11.04 1.00
CA ILE A 203 -3.05 9.80 1.49
C ILE A 203 -3.35 8.64 0.53
N GLN A 204 -2.32 7.85 0.28
CA GLN A 204 -2.32 6.76 -0.70
C GLN A 204 -2.78 5.46 -0.07
N MET A 205 -4.00 5.44 0.44
CA MET A 205 -4.59 4.26 1.08
C MET A 205 -6.07 4.11 0.74
N SER A 206 -6.58 2.87 0.78
CA SER A 206 -8.02 2.63 0.65
C SER A 206 -8.80 3.24 1.82
N GLU A 207 -10.09 3.44 1.62
CA GLU A 207 -10.97 4.00 2.65
C GLU A 207 -11.01 3.14 3.91
N GLN A 208 -11.15 1.82 3.76
CA GLN A 208 -11.14 0.92 4.91
C GLN A 208 -9.80 0.96 5.65
N GLN A 209 -8.66 0.97 4.94
CA GLN A 209 -7.34 1.05 5.57
C GLN A 209 -7.13 2.39 6.28
N LEU A 210 -7.68 3.50 5.76
CA LEU A 210 -7.64 4.79 6.44
C LEU A 210 -8.44 4.78 7.74
N LEU A 211 -9.65 4.22 7.72
CA LEU A 211 -10.48 4.09 8.93
C LEU A 211 -9.77 3.23 9.98
N GLU A 212 -9.20 2.09 9.58
CA GLU A 212 -8.42 1.23 10.46
C GLU A 212 -7.18 1.95 11.01
N ALA A 213 -6.49 2.74 10.18
CA ALA A 213 -5.34 3.53 10.59
C ALA A 213 -5.70 4.63 11.60
N LEU A 214 -6.80 5.37 11.36
CA LEU A 214 -7.34 6.38 12.26
C LEU A 214 -7.74 5.76 13.60
N ASP A 215 -8.36 4.57 13.58
CA ASP A 215 -8.78 3.84 14.78
C ASP A 215 -7.58 3.46 15.67
N GLN A 216 -6.43 3.20 15.07
CA GLN A 216 -5.16 2.88 15.75
C GLN A 216 -4.38 4.12 16.20
N GLN A 217 -4.77 5.33 15.76
CA GLN A 217 -4.14 6.56 16.19
C GLN A 217 -4.92 7.16 17.37
N PRO A 218 -4.29 8.00 18.22
CA PRO A 218 -4.97 8.72 19.28
C PRO A 218 -5.78 9.89 18.71
N VAL A 219 -6.85 9.58 18.00
CA VAL A 219 -7.69 10.54 17.28
C VAL A 219 -9.05 10.65 17.97
N LEU A 220 -9.54 11.88 18.08
CA LEU A 220 -10.91 12.17 18.48
C LEU A 220 -11.74 12.39 17.23
N GLU A 221 -12.90 11.72 17.13
CA GLU A 221 -13.87 11.94 16.08
C GLU A 221 -15.13 12.61 16.66
N VAL A 222 -15.56 13.73 16.07
CA VAL A 222 -16.84 14.38 16.36
C VAL A 222 -17.46 14.87 15.05
N GLU A 223 -18.68 14.42 14.78
CA GLU A 223 -19.43 14.79 13.56
C GLU A 223 -18.64 14.57 12.26
N GLY A 224 -17.85 13.49 12.19
CA GLY A 224 -17.01 13.15 11.02
C GLY A 224 -15.75 14.02 10.86
N ILE A 225 -15.39 14.82 11.87
CA ILE A 225 -14.15 15.58 11.93
C ILE A 225 -13.18 14.87 12.87
N TYR A 226 -11.97 14.63 12.39
CA TYR A 226 -10.91 13.94 13.11
C TYR A 226 -9.86 14.94 13.61
N ARG A 227 -9.51 14.86 14.90
CA ARG A 227 -8.46 15.68 15.52
C ARG A 227 -7.46 14.83 16.28
N TRP A 228 -6.17 15.15 16.19
CA TRP A 228 -5.13 14.40 16.90
C TRP A 228 -5.12 14.76 18.38
N LEU A 229 -5.28 13.78 19.28
CA LEU A 229 -5.17 14.01 20.73
C LEU A 229 -3.72 14.24 21.14
N SER A 230 -3.41 15.46 21.58
CA SER A 230 -2.02 15.84 21.77
C SER A 230 -1.27 14.95 22.75
N LEU A 231 0.03 14.78 22.54
CA LEU A 231 0.85 13.98 23.44
C LEU A 231 0.75 14.46 24.90
N ARG A 232 0.78 15.79 25.10
CA ARG A 232 0.62 16.40 26.43
C ARG A 232 -0.77 16.17 27.01
N TYR A 233 -1.81 16.19 26.19
CA TYR A 233 -3.17 15.89 26.65
C TYR A 233 -3.24 14.44 27.14
N ARG A 234 -2.76 13.49 26.34
CA ARG A 234 -2.72 12.07 26.69
C ARG A 234 -2.00 11.86 28.02
N ASP A 235 -0.84 12.49 28.19
CA ASP A 235 -0.07 12.40 29.43
C ASP A 235 -0.87 12.88 30.64
N GLN A 236 -1.46 14.07 30.55
CA GLN A 236 -2.26 14.65 31.64
C GLN A 236 -3.51 13.82 31.96
N LEU A 237 -4.16 13.27 30.95
CA LEU A 237 -5.35 12.44 31.13
C LEU A 237 -4.99 11.13 31.83
N VAL A 238 -3.91 10.46 31.40
CA VAL A 238 -3.38 9.27 32.06
C VAL A 238 -3.02 9.57 33.52
N ASP A 239 -2.35 10.70 33.78
CA ASP A 239 -1.97 11.09 35.15
C ASP A 239 -3.19 11.35 36.04
N LYS A 240 -4.18 12.11 35.54
CA LYS A 240 -5.41 12.39 36.28
C LYS A 240 -6.17 11.10 36.61
N ILE A 241 -6.41 10.23 35.62
CA ILE A 241 -7.20 9.02 35.83
C ILE A 241 -6.47 7.99 36.69
N THR A 242 -5.16 7.81 36.50
CA THR A 242 -4.38 6.91 37.38
C THR A 242 -4.34 7.40 38.82
N THR A 243 -4.28 8.73 39.04
CA THR A 243 -4.37 9.31 40.39
C THR A 243 -5.75 9.08 41.01
N LEU A 244 -6.82 9.24 40.22
CA LEU A 244 -8.20 8.97 40.69
C LEU A 244 -8.40 7.52 41.14
N CYS A 245 -7.74 6.55 40.48
CA CYS A 245 -7.84 5.14 40.85
C CYS A 245 -7.31 4.83 42.27
N ASP A 246 -6.41 5.67 42.79
CA ASP A 246 -5.85 5.54 44.14
C ASP A 246 -6.48 6.53 45.13
N ASP A 247 -7.43 7.36 44.68
CA ASP A 247 -8.07 8.39 45.50
C ASP A 247 -9.22 7.82 46.32
N SER A 248 -9.15 7.97 47.65
CA SER A 248 -10.20 7.51 48.56
C SER A 248 -11.53 8.24 48.38
N GLU A 249 -11.53 9.43 47.76
CA GLU A 249 -12.73 10.21 47.48
C GLU A 249 -13.47 9.76 46.20
N ALA A 250 -12.86 8.87 45.39
CA ALA A 250 -13.44 8.32 44.16
C ALA A 250 -13.56 6.77 44.20
N PRO A 251 -14.34 6.20 45.14
CA PRO A 251 -14.38 4.74 45.37
C PRO A 251 -15.00 3.92 44.22
N ASP A 252 -15.66 4.59 43.28
CA ASP A 252 -16.26 4.04 42.07
C ASP A 252 -15.31 4.02 40.85
N VAL A 253 -14.07 4.49 41.03
CA VAL A 253 -13.00 4.42 40.03
C VAL A 253 -11.83 3.63 40.64
N SER A 254 -11.54 2.45 40.09
CA SER A 254 -10.36 1.66 40.49
C SER A 254 -9.65 1.08 39.26
N VAL A 255 -8.45 0.55 39.46
CA VAL A 255 -7.69 -0.11 38.38
C VAL A 255 -8.49 -1.28 37.76
N GLU A 256 -9.28 -1.98 38.57
CA GLU A 256 -10.05 -3.16 38.16
C GLU A 256 -11.43 -2.83 37.60
N ALA A 257 -11.97 -1.65 37.89
CA ALA A 257 -13.30 -1.24 37.48
C ALA A 257 -13.39 0.27 37.24
N VAL A 258 -13.60 0.63 35.98
CA VAL A 258 -13.81 2.01 35.51
C VAL A 258 -14.96 2.04 34.52
N THR A 259 -15.80 3.06 34.62
CA THR A 259 -16.87 3.36 33.67
C THR A 259 -16.73 4.78 33.14
N PHE A 260 -17.37 5.06 32.00
CA PHE A 260 -17.40 6.42 31.46
C PHE A 260 -18.08 7.38 32.44
N GLU A 261 -19.19 6.98 33.04
CA GLU A 261 -19.99 7.78 33.96
C GLU A 261 -19.20 8.16 35.22
N ALA A 262 -18.50 7.19 35.82
CA ALA A 262 -17.67 7.43 37.01
C ALA A 262 -16.50 8.38 36.70
N LEU A 263 -15.80 8.18 35.57
CA LEU A 263 -14.75 9.13 35.15
C LEU A 263 -15.34 10.53 34.91
N ARG A 264 -16.48 10.62 34.23
CA ARG A 264 -17.12 11.89 33.90
C ARG A 264 -17.55 12.66 35.15
N SER A 265 -17.98 11.99 36.22
CA SER A 265 -18.36 12.65 37.48
C SER A 265 -17.19 13.22 38.26
N HIS A 266 -15.99 12.65 38.11
CA HIS A 266 -14.78 13.09 38.82
C HIS A 266 -13.86 14.00 37.99
N LEU A 267 -13.98 13.96 36.67
CA LEU A 267 -13.18 14.76 35.75
C LEU A 267 -13.79 16.13 35.45
N ASP A 268 -12.95 17.14 35.25
CA ASP A 268 -13.34 18.52 34.90
C ASP A 268 -14.14 18.59 33.59
N ALA A 269 -15.19 19.40 33.53
CA ALA A 269 -16.03 19.58 32.33
C ALA A 269 -15.27 20.09 31.10
N SER A 270 -14.06 20.62 31.26
CA SER A 270 -13.16 21.00 30.16
C SER A 270 -12.59 19.82 29.39
N ILE A 271 -12.56 18.62 29.99
CA ILE A 271 -12.18 17.38 29.32
C ILE A 271 -13.37 16.95 28.49
N CYS A 272 -13.20 16.78 27.19
CA CYS A 272 -14.28 16.35 26.32
C CYS A 272 -14.57 14.85 26.49
N ASP A 273 -15.82 14.46 26.28
CA ASP A 273 -16.25 13.07 26.44
C ASP A 273 -15.51 12.13 25.49
N GLN A 274 -15.17 12.60 24.29
CA GLN A 274 -14.42 11.82 23.31
C GLN A 274 -13.00 11.49 23.81
N ALA A 275 -12.36 12.36 24.60
CA ALA A 275 -11.05 12.06 25.20
C ALA A 275 -11.16 10.99 26.30
N ILE A 276 -12.24 11.00 27.09
CA ILE A 276 -12.52 9.94 28.07
C ILE A 276 -12.75 8.60 27.35
N ARG A 277 -13.55 8.61 26.27
CA ARG A 277 -13.79 7.42 25.44
C ARG A 277 -12.51 6.90 24.82
N TRP A 278 -11.65 7.79 24.32
CA TRP A 278 -10.32 7.41 23.84
C TRP A 278 -9.51 6.72 24.93
N PHE A 279 -9.46 7.28 26.16
CA PHE A 279 -8.74 6.67 27.27
C PHE A 279 -9.28 5.26 27.59
N LEU A 280 -10.60 5.09 27.66
CA LEU A 280 -11.22 3.78 27.91
C LEU A 280 -10.92 2.77 26.80
N LYS A 281 -10.83 3.23 25.55
CA LYS A 281 -10.49 2.37 24.41
C LYS A 281 -9.01 1.99 24.38
N ASP A 282 -8.12 2.94 24.63
CA ASP A 282 -6.68 2.81 24.39
C ASP A 282 -5.89 2.35 25.62
N GLN A 283 -6.33 2.75 26.81
CA GLN A 283 -5.61 2.50 28.07
C GLN A 283 -6.28 1.43 28.94
N CYS A 284 -7.44 0.93 28.53
CA CYS A 284 -8.22 -0.05 29.28
C CYS A 284 -8.63 -1.25 28.41
N LYS A 285 -8.99 -2.35 29.07
CA LYS A 285 -9.60 -3.53 28.46
C LYS A 285 -11.06 -3.61 28.90
N SER A 286 -11.97 -3.93 27.97
CA SER A 286 -13.38 -4.15 28.30
C SER A 286 -13.56 -5.42 29.14
N LEU A 287 -14.45 -5.35 30.13
CA LEU A 287 -14.81 -6.50 30.95
C LEU A 287 -15.90 -7.32 30.25
N PRO A 288 -15.69 -8.63 29.98
CA PRO A 288 -16.63 -9.44 29.19
C PRO A 288 -18.05 -9.52 29.76
N ASP A 289 -18.15 -9.49 31.09
CA ASP A 289 -19.42 -9.74 31.79
C ASP A 289 -20.25 -8.46 31.99
N PHE A 290 -19.66 -7.28 31.74
CA PHE A 290 -20.26 -5.99 32.06
C PHE A 290 -20.00 -4.98 30.95
N GLU A 291 -21.00 -4.79 30.07
CA GLU A 291 -20.94 -3.77 29.02
C GLU A 291 -20.70 -2.38 29.60
N GLY A 292 -19.84 -1.58 28.95
CA GLY A 292 -19.46 -0.25 29.42
C GLY A 292 -18.54 -0.23 30.64
N HIS A 293 -18.08 -1.39 31.14
CA HIS A 293 -17.12 -1.48 32.22
C HIS A 293 -15.76 -1.93 31.71
N TYR A 294 -14.73 -1.32 32.28
CA TYR A 294 -13.36 -1.49 31.85
C TYR A 294 -12.44 -1.71 33.05
N ALA A 295 -11.29 -2.31 32.81
CA ALA A 295 -10.16 -2.32 33.74
C ALA A 295 -8.95 -1.68 33.05
N LEU A 296 -8.14 -0.94 33.79
CA LEU A 296 -6.89 -0.39 33.26
C LEU A 296 -6.03 -1.53 32.71
N GLU A 297 -5.54 -1.36 31.49
CA GLU A 297 -4.66 -2.33 30.87
C GLU A 297 -3.22 -2.08 31.35
N GLU A 298 -2.71 -2.97 32.21
CA GLU A 298 -1.37 -2.85 32.82
C GLU A 298 -0.28 -2.52 31.80
N ARG A 299 -0.31 -3.18 30.63
CA ARG A 299 0.65 -2.96 29.55
C ARG A 299 0.59 -1.52 29.02
N GLN A 300 -0.60 -0.99 28.75
CA GLN A 300 -0.76 0.33 28.14
C GLN A 300 -0.42 1.44 29.13
N ILE A 301 -0.88 1.34 30.37
CA ILE A 301 -0.54 2.28 31.43
C ILE A 301 0.96 2.31 31.68
N CYS A 302 1.61 1.13 31.76
CA CYS A 302 3.07 1.05 31.88
C CYS A 302 3.79 1.75 30.73
N ARG A 303 3.33 1.54 29.49
CA ARG A 303 3.92 2.16 28.30
C ARG A 303 3.74 3.68 28.33
N SER A 304 2.55 4.17 28.65
CA SER A 304 2.26 5.60 28.77
C SER A 304 3.15 6.27 29.81
N LYS A 305 3.22 5.74 31.04
CA LYS A 305 4.08 6.26 32.13
C LYS A 305 5.57 6.16 31.79
N ALA A 306 6.02 5.04 31.22
CA ALA A 306 7.41 4.89 30.80
C ALA A 306 7.77 5.92 29.70
N SER A 307 6.87 6.13 28.75
CA SER A 307 7.05 7.11 27.68
C SER A 307 7.14 8.54 28.25
N GLN A 308 6.29 8.92 29.20
CA GLN A 308 6.38 10.20 29.92
C GLN A 308 7.74 10.41 30.58
N ILE A 309 8.22 9.44 31.35
CA ILE A 309 9.48 9.53 32.10
C ILE A 309 10.68 9.58 31.14
N LEU A 310 10.70 8.70 30.14
CA LEU A 310 11.84 8.55 29.25
C LEU A 310 11.97 9.70 28.24
N ARG A 311 10.88 10.39 27.87
CA ARG A 311 10.96 11.57 26.99
C ARG A 311 11.65 12.77 27.65
N MET A 312 11.79 12.79 28.97
CA MET A 312 12.44 13.91 29.69
C MET A 312 13.97 13.85 29.63
N THR A 313 14.55 12.74 29.16
CA THR A 313 16.01 12.54 29.10
C THR A 313 16.40 11.68 27.91
N THR A 314 17.60 11.88 27.36
CA THR A 314 18.12 11.04 26.28
C THR A 314 18.49 9.63 26.74
N GLN A 315 18.89 9.49 28.00
CA GLN A 315 19.31 8.23 28.61
C GLN A 315 19.16 8.33 30.13
N LEU A 316 18.75 7.25 30.78
CA LEU A 316 18.54 7.17 32.23
C LEU A 316 19.19 5.91 32.79
N GLN A 317 19.75 5.99 33.99
CA GLN A 317 20.19 4.80 34.73
C GLN A 317 18.98 3.92 35.03
N LEU A 318 19.10 2.61 34.77
CA LEU A 318 17.95 1.71 34.83
C LEU A 318 17.30 1.69 36.23
N ALA A 319 18.12 1.69 37.29
CA ALA A 319 17.63 1.74 38.67
C ALA A 319 16.84 3.03 38.98
N HIS A 320 17.26 4.18 38.44
CA HIS A 320 16.52 5.44 38.62
C HIS A 320 15.20 5.43 37.86
N PHE A 321 15.18 4.81 36.67
CA PHE A 321 13.96 4.59 35.91
C PHE A 321 12.97 3.71 36.67
N GLU A 322 13.40 2.59 37.25
CA GLU A 322 12.54 1.71 38.05
C GLU A 322 11.94 2.42 39.28
N ILE A 323 12.73 3.26 39.96
CA ILE A 323 12.24 4.09 41.08
C ILE A 323 11.21 5.12 40.58
N ALA A 324 11.45 5.76 39.44
CA ALA A 324 10.51 6.72 38.88
C ALA A 324 9.20 6.04 38.46
N MET A 325 9.29 4.89 37.79
CA MET A 325 8.14 4.09 37.38
C MET A 325 7.31 3.64 38.58
N SER A 326 7.93 3.05 39.61
CA SER A 326 7.20 2.59 40.81
C SER A 326 6.45 3.71 41.54
N ARG A 327 6.91 4.97 41.44
CA ARG A 327 6.22 6.13 42.01
C ARG A 327 5.11 6.69 41.13
N ALA A 328 5.17 6.47 39.82
CA ALA A 328 4.23 7.02 38.85
C ALA A 328 3.06 6.07 38.52
N MET A 329 3.18 4.80 38.86
CA MET A 329 2.17 3.76 38.63
C MET A 329 1.14 3.73 39.77
N PRO A 330 -0.13 3.41 39.48
CA PRO A 330 -1.12 3.15 40.52
C PRO A 330 -0.81 1.87 41.30
N ILE A 331 -1.34 1.76 42.53
CA ILE A 331 -0.87 0.79 43.55
C ILE A 331 -0.91 -0.67 43.07
N SER A 332 -1.90 -1.07 42.28
CA SER A 332 -2.10 -2.46 41.86
C SER A 332 -1.38 -2.86 40.56
N LEU A 333 -0.68 -1.94 39.89
CA LEU A 333 -0.01 -2.21 38.62
C LEU A 333 1.52 -2.28 38.75
N ASN A 334 2.15 -3.20 38.00
CA ASN A 334 3.59 -3.39 38.05
C ASN A 334 4.24 -3.32 36.67
N LEU A 335 5.42 -2.71 36.61
CA LEU A 335 6.23 -2.68 35.39
C LEU A 335 6.71 -4.09 35.04
N LYS A 336 6.41 -4.53 33.81
CA LYS A 336 7.08 -5.67 33.17
C LYS A 336 7.90 -5.17 31.99
N TYR A 337 9.15 -5.62 31.91
CA TYR A 337 10.09 -5.22 30.86
C TYR A 337 9.61 -5.53 29.44
N GLU A 338 8.82 -6.59 29.27
CA GLU A 338 8.19 -6.94 27.99
C GLU A 338 7.26 -5.84 27.46
N TYR A 339 6.70 -5.01 28.34
CA TYR A 339 5.84 -3.88 27.95
C TYR A 339 6.64 -2.76 27.27
N LEU A 340 7.95 -2.70 27.48
CA LEU A 340 8.83 -1.69 26.89
C LEU A 340 9.37 -2.08 25.50
N ARG A 341 9.04 -3.27 24.99
CA ARG A 341 9.41 -3.70 23.63
C ARG A 341 8.92 -2.67 22.60
N GLY A 342 9.83 -2.26 21.71
CA GLY A 342 9.56 -1.25 20.68
C GLY A 342 9.26 0.16 21.22
N LEU A 343 9.46 0.42 22.52
CA LEU A 343 9.29 1.73 23.16
C LEU A 343 10.61 2.28 23.70
N ALA A 344 11.42 1.39 24.29
CA ALA A 344 12.66 1.76 24.93
C ALA A 344 13.73 0.69 24.72
N LEU A 345 14.98 1.13 24.68
CA LEU A 345 16.15 0.27 24.58
C LEU A 345 16.89 0.24 25.91
N VAL A 346 17.06 -0.96 26.47
CA VAL A 346 17.94 -1.21 27.61
C VAL A 346 19.31 -1.66 27.10
N THR A 347 20.36 -0.97 27.51
CA THR A 347 21.75 -1.30 27.18
C THR A 347 22.58 -1.46 28.44
N GLU A 348 23.63 -2.27 28.34
CA GLU A 348 24.59 -2.47 29.41
C GLU A 348 26.00 -2.26 28.86
N THR A 349 26.75 -1.34 29.46
CA THR A 349 28.15 -1.08 29.10
C THR A 349 29.01 -1.07 30.35
N LEU A 350 30.30 -1.40 30.19
CA LEU A 350 31.25 -1.38 31.31
C LEU A 350 31.40 0.01 31.94
N ALA A 351 31.26 1.07 31.14
CA ALA A 351 31.44 2.45 31.58
C ALA A 351 30.19 3.05 32.25
N ALA A 352 29.00 2.83 31.67
CA ALA A 352 27.76 3.45 32.12
C ALA A 352 26.83 2.53 32.92
N GLY A 353 27.18 1.24 33.06
CA GLY A 353 26.30 0.24 33.65
C GLY A 353 25.05 -0.02 32.81
N LYS A 354 23.95 -0.41 33.46
CA LYS A 354 22.64 -0.63 32.83
C LYS A 354 21.89 0.69 32.69
N THR A 355 21.54 1.02 31.46
CA THR A 355 20.82 2.25 31.12
C THR A 355 19.63 1.94 30.23
N ILE A 356 18.66 2.84 30.23
CA ILE A 356 17.48 2.78 29.37
C ILE A 356 17.34 4.10 28.61
N ARG A 357 16.91 4.02 27.34
CA ARG A 357 16.65 5.19 26.50
C ARG A 357 15.31 5.09 25.79
N TYR A 358 14.66 6.22 25.59
CA TYR A 358 13.47 6.33 24.75
C TYR A 358 13.83 6.02 23.29
N LEU A 359 13.13 5.08 22.68
CA LEU A 359 13.29 4.70 21.28
C LEU A 359 11.99 4.03 20.82
N PRO A 360 10.90 4.77 20.59
CA PRO A 360 9.67 4.18 20.10
C PRO A 360 9.82 3.80 18.63
N VAL A 361 9.24 2.66 18.25
CA VAL A 361 9.17 2.21 16.85
C VAL A 361 8.48 3.25 15.97
N GLU A 362 7.51 3.97 16.52
CA GLU A 362 6.72 4.98 15.84
C GLU A 362 7.51 6.22 15.40
N ASP A 363 8.63 6.53 16.07
CA ASP A 363 9.50 7.68 15.72
C ASP A 363 10.65 7.27 14.78
N LEU A 364 10.72 6.00 14.37
CA LEU A 364 11.77 5.53 13.48
C LEU A 364 11.54 5.99 12.04
N PRO A 365 12.61 6.29 11.27
CA PRO A 365 12.49 6.63 9.86
C PRO A 365 11.71 5.57 9.06
N GLU A 366 10.91 6.01 8.10
CA GLU A 366 10.18 5.10 7.21
C GLU A 366 11.10 4.35 6.27
N LYS A 367 12.06 5.08 5.70
CA LYS A 367 13.03 4.50 4.78
C LYS A 367 13.94 3.56 5.55
N MET A 368 13.88 2.28 5.20
CA MET A 368 14.66 1.23 5.85
C MET A 368 16.16 1.55 5.96
N SER A 369 16.76 2.15 4.92
CA SER A 369 18.18 2.54 4.97
C SER A 369 18.49 3.50 6.12
N ASP A 370 17.61 4.47 6.34
CA ASP A 370 17.82 5.55 7.30
C ASP A 370 17.45 5.05 8.70
N ARG A 371 16.44 4.18 8.79
CA ARG A 371 16.09 3.43 10.01
C ARG A 371 17.27 2.62 10.52
N PHE A 372 17.86 1.77 9.68
CA PHE A 372 19.01 0.96 10.08
C PHE A 372 20.23 1.83 10.39
N ALA A 373 20.47 2.91 9.64
CA ALA A 373 21.53 3.86 9.97
C ALA A 373 21.36 4.47 11.37
N LEU A 374 20.13 4.88 11.74
CA LEU A 374 19.82 5.38 13.08
C LEU A 374 20.01 4.30 14.15
N LEU A 375 19.46 3.10 13.94
CA LEU A 375 19.59 1.98 14.89
C LEU A 375 21.06 1.60 15.13
N PHE A 376 21.88 1.53 14.08
CA PHE A 376 23.31 1.21 14.21
C PHE A 376 24.16 2.35 14.80
N ASN A 377 23.71 3.60 14.68
CA ASN A 377 24.33 4.73 15.38
C ASN A 377 24.07 4.65 16.90
N ILE A 378 22.86 4.22 17.29
CA ILE A 378 22.49 4.06 18.70
C ILE A 378 23.24 2.90 19.37
N GLN A 379 23.33 1.75 18.69
CA GLN A 379 24.00 0.56 19.21
C GLN A 379 24.59 -0.23 18.04
N SER A 380 25.79 -0.77 18.21
CA SER A 380 26.36 -1.74 17.26
C SER A 380 27.30 -2.68 18.03
N PRO A 381 27.16 -4.02 17.87
CA PRO A 381 26.17 -4.73 17.06
C PRO A 381 24.78 -4.88 17.74
N TRP A 382 23.82 -5.42 17.01
CA TRP A 382 22.48 -5.73 17.52
C TRP A 382 22.20 -7.24 17.58
N LYS A 383 21.61 -7.71 18.68
CA LYS A 383 21.03 -9.06 18.76
C LYS A 383 19.65 -9.09 18.14
N TYR A 384 19.23 -10.23 17.60
CA TYR A 384 17.89 -10.41 17.03
C TYR A 384 16.79 -9.97 18.01
N SER A 385 16.82 -10.49 19.25
CA SER A 385 15.79 -10.20 20.26
C SER A 385 15.65 -8.72 20.63
N HIS A 386 16.69 -7.92 20.38
CA HIS A 386 16.74 -6.49 20.68
C HIS A 386 16.34 -5.63 19.48
N ILE A 387 16.70 -6.02 18.25
CA ILE A 387 16.40 -5.22 17.06
C ILE A 387 15.01 -5.50 16.48
N GLU A 388 14.51 -6.73 16.64
CA GLU A 388 13.26 -7.15 15.99
C GLU A 388 12.01 -6.33 16.39
N PRO A 389 11.86 -5.80 17.62
CA PRO A 389 10.71 -4.95 17.96
C PRO A 389 10.66 -3.64 17.18
N TYR A 390 11.82 -3.16 16.68
CA TYR A 390 11.92 -1.94 15.89
C TYR A 390 11.55 -2.15 14.41
N LEU A 391 11.04 -3.33 14.09
CA LEU A 391 10.51 -3.73 12.78
C LEU A 391 9.04 -4.20 12.87
N ASP A 392 8.40 -4.09 14.05
CA ASP A 392 7.00 -4.51 14.27
C ASP A 392 6.01 -3.75 13.38
N ASP A 393 6.29 -2.48 13.11
CA ASP A 393 5.46 -1.62 12.26
C ASP A 393 5.54 -2.02 10.79
N VAL A 394 6.69 -2.48 10.31
CA VAL A 394 6.89 -2.78 8.87
C VAL A 394 6.81 -4.26 8.51
N ALA A 395 6.76 -5.15 9.50
CA ALA A 395 6.70 -6.59 9.29
C ALA A 395 6.00 -7.32 10.44
N SER A 396 4.90 -8.00 10.12
CA SER A 396 4.08 -8.72 11.10
C SER A 396 4.61 -10.10 11.51
N SER A 397 5.50 -10.70 10.71
CA SER A 397 6.02 -12.05 10.97
C SER A 397 7.53 -12.07 11.22
N SER A 398 7.97 -12.98 12.08
CA SER A 398 9.40 -13.22 12.33
C SER A 398 10.17 -13.53 11.04
N LYS A 399 9.55 -14.25 10.10
CA LYS A 399 10.13 -14.53 8.77
C LYS A 399 10.34 -13.26 7.94
N ALA A 400 9.33 -12.38 7.88
CA ALA A 400 9.44 -11.11 7.15
C ALA A 400 10.50 -10.20 7.77
N LYS A 401 10.53 -10.08 9.11
CA LYS A 401 11.60 -9.36 9.82
C LYS A 401 12.98 -9.92 9.51
N GLY A 402 13.12 -11.25 9.50
CA GLY A 402 14.38 -11.92 9.14
C GLY A 402 14.83 -11.59 7.71
N GLN A 403 13.92 -11.53 6.74
CA GLN A 403 14.23 -11.14 5.36
C GLN A 403 14.68 -9.68 5.27
N ILE A 404 14.03 -8.76 6.01
CA ILE A 404 14.46 -7.36 6.10
C ILE A 404 15.88 -7.28 6.67
N LEU A 405 16.14 -7.96 7.80
CA LEU A 405 17.46 -7.95 8.43
C LEU A 405 18.55 -8.52 7.50
N LEU A 406 18.29 -9.60 6.77
CA LEU A 406 19.24 -10.16 5.79
C LEU A 406 19.51 -9.22 4.61
N LYS A 407 18.54 -8.37 4.24
CA LYS A 407 18.69 -7.40 3.16
C LYS A 407 19.51 -6.17 3.58
N PHE A 408 19.38 -5.73 4.82
CA PHE A 408 19.97 -4.47 5.31
C PHE A 408 21.13 -4.64 6.30
N CYS A 409 21.42 -5.85 6.76
CA CYS A 409 22.45 -6.14 7.75
C CYS A 409 23.34 -7.32 7.34
N ARG A 410 24.57 -7.34 7.85
CA ARG A 410 25.41 -8.55 7.86
C ARG A 410 25.07 -9.39 9.09
N ARG A 411 24.96 -10.70 8.93
CA ARG A 411 24.59 -11.63 10.02
C ARG A 411 25.81 -12.45 10.46
N ALA A 412 26.02 -12.57 11.77
CA ALA A 412 26.95 -13.51 12.38
C ALA A 412 26.23 -14.33 13.47
N ALA A 413 26.55 -15.61 13.56
CA ALA A 413 26.05 -16.46 14.64
C ALA A 413 27.05 -16.44 15.80
N GLU A 414 26.71 -15.74 16.89
CA GLU A 414 27.57 -15.61 18.07
C GLU A 414 26.82 -16.06 19.32
N GLY A 415 27.36 -17.06 20.04
CA GLY A 415 26.79 -17.46 21.33
C GLY A 415 25.37 -18.05 21.27
N GLY A 416 24.94 -18.57 20.12
CA GLY A 416 23.62 -19.21 19.96
C GLY A 416 22.47 -18.26 19.61
N GLU A 417 22.74 -16.97 19.44
CA GLU A 417 21.80 -15.96 18.93
C GLU A 417 22.39 -15.29 17.69
N ASP A 418 21.54 -14.93 16.72
CA ASP A 418 21.97 -14.17 15.55
C ASP A 418 22.27 -12.71 15.95
N THR A 419 23.47 -12.26 15.59
CA THR A 419 23.95 -10.89 15.77
C THR A 419 24.06 -10.20 14.41
N TYR A 420 23.56 -8.97 14.33
CA TYR A 420 23.49 -8.16 13.12
C TYR A 420 24.43 -6.96 13.20
N TYR A 421 25.14 -6.74 12.11
CA TYR A 421 26.12 -5.69 11.90
C TYR A 421 25.69 -4.80 10.72
N PRO A 422 26.10 -3.52 10.69
CA PRO A 422 25.82 -2.66 9.55
C PRO A 422 26.49 -3.20 8.27
N VAL A 423 25.84 -3.00 7.12
CA VAL A 423 26.48 -3.23 5.82
C VAL A 423 27.42 -2.04 5.56
N GLU A 424 28.73 -2.28 5.49
CA GLU A 424 29.67 -1.25 5.03
C GLU A 424 29.30 -0.88 3.60
N ARG A 425 29.06 0.42 3.36
CA ARG A 425 28.79 0.96 2.02
C ARG A 425 30.05 1.04 1.19
#